data_AF-A0A1C3N371-F1
#
_entry.id   AF-A0A1C3N371-F1
#
_cell.length_a   1.000
_cell.length_b   1.000
_cell.length_c   1.000
_cell.angle_alpha   90.00
_cell.angle_beta   90.00
_cell.angle_gamma   90.00
#
_symmetry.space_group_name_H-M   'P 1'
#
loop_
_entity.id
_entity.type
_entity.pdbx_description
1 polymer ?
#
loop_
_entity_poly.entity_id
_entity_poly.type
_entity_poly.pdbx_seq_one_letter_code
_entity_poly.pdbx_strand_id
1 'polypeptide(L)'
;MTEVLRVEDLRRVCGMLLDAVEERFGAEIDLSGVGVDHYWNVDLRSAFEMAEDPAVGIDVGQSSDDVAELHALLRRPADDVPVVWHDLQHLAGVLRLLAYLDLPADS
;
A
#
# COMPACT_ATOMS: atom_id res chain seq x y z
N MET A 1 -18.42 5.66 18.16
CA MET A 1 -18.53 4.36 17.46
C MET A 1 -17.62 3.38 18.18
N THR A 2 -18.10 2.18 18.48
CA THR A 2 -17.22 1.11 18.98
C THR A 2 -17.21 0.00 17.94
N GLU A 3 -16.64 0.31 16.78
CA GLU A 3 -16.31 -0.71 15.81
C GLU A 3 -14.99 -1.36 16.24
N VAL A 4 -14.97 -2.69 16.27
CA VAL A 4 -13.79 -3.47 16.62
C VAL A 4 -13.23 -4.05 15.33
N LEU A 5 -12.05 -3.60 14.92
CA LEU A 5 -11.28 -4.23 13.86
C LEU A 5 -10.54 -5.45 14.42
N ARG A 6 -10.94 -6.66 14.01
CA ARG A 6 -10.14 -7.86 14.27
C ARG A 6 -9.02 -7.93 13.24
N VAL A 7 -7.77 -7.99 13.71
CA VAL A 7 -6.59 -8.16 12.83
C VAL A 7 -6.68 -9.45 12.02
N GLU A 8 -7.33 -10.48 12.56
CA GLU A 8 -7.63 -11.73 11.85
C GLU A 8 -8.54 -11.52 10.63
N ASP A 9 -9.62 -10.74 10.77
CA ASP A 9 -10.52 -10.43 9.67
C ASP A 9 -9.80 -9.62 8.61
N LEU A 10 -8.97 -8.65 9.02
CA LEU A 10 -8.12 -7.89 8.11
C LEU A 10 -7.19 -8.81 7.31
N ARG A 11 -6.50 -9.75 7.97
CA ARG A 11 -5.64 -10.72 7.30
C ARG A 11 -6.40 -11.54 6.26
N ARG A 12 -7.62 -11.98 6.58
CA ARG A 12 -8.47 -12.76 5.67
C ARG A 12 -8.91 -11.93 4.46
N VAL A 13 -9.31 -10.69 4.67
CA VAL A 13 -9.70 -9.78 3.58
C VAL A 13 -8.51 -9.46 2.68
N CYS A 14 -7.33 -9.19 3.26
CA CYS A 14 -6.10 -8.99 2.48
C CYS A 14 -5.79 -10.21 1.61
N GLY A 15 -5.84 -11.42 2.16
CA GLY A 15 -5.63 -12.66 1.38
C GLY A 15 -6.61 -12.77 0.21
N MET A 16 -7.90 -12.62 0.46
CA MET A 16 -8.94 -12.69 -0.57
C MET A 16 -8.74 -11.67 -1.71
N LEU A 17 -8.33 -10.44 -1.38
CA LEU A 17 -8.08 -9.41 -2.38
C LEU A 17 -6.80 -9.68 -3.17
N LEU A 18 -5.74 -10.17 -2.51
CA LEU A 18 -4.50 -10.53 -3.19
C LEU A 18 -4.67 -11.74 -4.10
N ASP A 19 -5.47 -12.74 -3.70
CA ASP A 19 -5.85 -13.87 -4.56
C ASP A 19 -6.55 -13.35 -5.83
N ALA A 20 -7.49 -12.40 -5.69
CA ALA A 20 -8.20 -11.81 -6.82
C ALA A 20 -7.28 -10.95 -7.73
N VAL A 21 -6.29 -10.27 -7.16
CA VAL A 21 -5.25 -9.54 -7.92
C VAL A 21 -4.40 -10.52 -8.72
N GLU A 22 -3.95 -11.62 -8.10
CA GLU A 22 -3.16 -12.66 -8.76
C GLU A 22 -3.95 -13.31 -9.91
N GLU A 23 -5.24 -13.59 -9.73
CA GLU A 23 -6.12 -14.10 -10.79
C GLU A 23 -6.23 -13.14 -11.99
N ARG A 24 -6.21 -11.82 -11.75
CA ARG A 24 -6.39 -10.80 -12.79
C ARG A 24 -5.10 -10.44 -13.52
N PHE A 25 -4.01 -10.26 -12.77
CA PHE A 25 -2.77 -9.70 -13.28
C PHE A 25 -1.63 -10.73 -13.36
N GLY A 26 -1.83 -11.92 -12.80
CA GLY A 26 -0.81 -12.95 -12.65
C GLY A 26 -0.02 -12.82 -11.35
N ALA A 27 0.83 -13.82 -11.08
CA ALA A 27 1.67 -13.88 -9.88
C ALA A 27 2.84 -12.87 -9.88
N GLU A 28 3.18 -12.32 -11.04
CA GLU A 28 4.23 -11.32 -11.21
C GLU A 28 3.68 -10.15 -12.01
N ILE A 29 3.82 -8.93 -11.48
CA ILE A 29 3.41 -7.69 -12.14
C ILE A 29 4.67 -6.92 -12.54
N ASP A 30 4.87 -6.72 -13.84
CA ASP A 30 5.98 -5.92 -14.35
C ASP A 30 5.66 -4.42 -14.26
N LEU A 31 6.22 -3.77 -13.25
CA LEU A 31 6.04 -2.34 -13.00
C LEU A 31 6.65 -1.45 -14.10
N SER A 32 7.60 -1.95 -14.90
CA SER A 32 8.17 -1.17 -16.00
C SER A 32 7.14 -0.89 -17.10
N GLY A 33 6.11 -1.74 -17.23
CA GLY A 33 5.01 -1.58 -18.17
C GLY A 33 3.85 -0.71 -17.68
N VAL A 34 3.82 -0.34 -16.40
CA VAL A 34 2.69 0.35 -15.76
C VAL A 34 2.65 1.86 -16.08
N GLY A 35 3.77 2.46 -16.45
CA GLY A 35 3.85 3.87 -16.88
C GLY A 35 3.61 4.91 -15.77
N VAL A 36 3.35 4.47 -14.54
CA VAL A 36 3.27 5.31 -13.34
C VAL A 36 4.15 4.74 -12.24
N ASP A 37 4.80 5.62 -11.48
CA ASP A 37 5.68 5.24 -10.37
C ASP A 37 5.39 6.14 -9.17
N HIS A 38 5.27 7.45 -9.42
CA HIS A 38 4.98 8.42 -8.38
C HIS A 38 3.46 8.56 -8.14
N TYR A 39 3.06 8.75 -6.89
CA TYR A 39 1.68 9.05 -6.51
C TYR A 39 1.63 10.15 -5.45
N TRP A 40 0.55 10.92 -5.43
CA TRP A 40 0.29 11.86 -4.34
C TRP A 40 -0.08 11.09 -3.08
N ASN A 41 0.65 11.37 -2.01
CA ASN A 41 0.43 10.80 -0.70
C ASN A 41 0.11 11.93 0.30
N VAL A 42 -0.67 11.60 1.33
CA VAL A 42 -0.84 12.48 2.48
C VAL A 42 -0.12 11.79 3.62
N ASP A 43 0.83 12.47 4.25
CA ASP A 43 1.63 11.88 5.32
C ASP A 43 0.73 11.34 6.45
N LEU A 44 1.18 10.28 7.13
CA LEU A 44 0.39 9.57 8.13
C LEU A 44 -0.18 10.47 9.22
N ARG A 45 0.51 11.54 9.62
CA ARG A 45 0.01 12.43 10.66
C ARG A 45 -1.12 13.29 10.11
N SER A 46 -0.90 13.92 8.96
CA SER A 46 -1.89 14.75 8.29
C SER A 46 -3.13 13.96 7.87
N ALA A 47 -2.99 12.68 7.55
CA ALA A 47 -4.11 11.81 7.19
C ALA A 47 -5.13 11.61 8.35
N PHE A 48 -4.71 11.84 9.60
CA PHE A 48 -5.57 11.72 10.78
C PHE A 48 -5.77 13.04 11.54
N GLU A 49 -5.09 14.12 11.15
CA GLU A 49 -5.25 15.45 11.72
C GLU A 49 -6.30 16.24 10.92
N MET A 50 -7.52 16.32 11.47
CA MET A 50 -8.66 16.95 10.81
C MET A 50 -8.79 18.44 11.14
N ALA A 51 -7.96 18.99 12.03
CA ALA A 51 -7.99 20.40 12.39
C ALA A 51 -7.19 21.29 11.42
N GLU A 52 -6.26 20.72 10.67
CA GLU A 52 -5.38 21.43 9.73
C GLU A 52 -5.77 21.13 8.27
N ASP A 53 -5.32 21.98 7.34
CA ASP A 53 -5.51 21.75 5.91
C ASP A 53 -4.62 20.59 5.45
N PRO A 54 -5.18 19.45 4.97
CA PRO A 54 -4.37 18.30 4.57
C PRO A 54 -3.39 18.59 3.43
N ALA A 55 -3.58 19.69 2.68
CA ALA A 55 -2.65 20.12 1.64
C ALA A 55 -1.23 20.38 2.17
N VAL A 56 -1.07 20.72 3.47
CA VAL A 56 0.25 20.93 4.08
C VAL A 56 1.04 19.64 4.26
N GLY A 57 0.35 18.50 4.30
CA GLY A 57 0.92 17.17 4.44
C GLY A 57 0.94 16.36 3.15
N ILE A 58 0.67 16.99 2.00
CA ILE A 58 0.79 16.33 0.70
C ILE A 58 2.27 16.18 0.35
N ASP A 59 2.68 14.95 0.12
CA ASP A 59 3.98 14.58 -0.42
C ASP A 59 3.82 13.62 -1.60
N VAL A 60 4.94 13.09 -2.08
CA VAL A 60 5.00 12.17 -3.21
C VAL A 60 5.56 10.84 -2.72
N GLY A 61 4.77 9.78 -2.85
CA GLY A 61 5.24 8.41 -2.71
C GLY A 61 5.73 7.85 -4.05
N GLN A 62 6.50 6.77 -3.99
CA GLN A 62 7.08 6.11 -5.16
C GLN A 62 6.87 4.60 -5.08
N SER A 63 6.13 4.06 -6.03
CA SER A 63 5.70 2.66 -6.08
C SER A 63 6.87 1.68 -6.13
N SER A 64 7.91 2.02 -6.89
CA SER A 64 9.13 1.22 -6.96
C SER A 64 9.92 1.21 -5.64
N ASP A 65 9.87 2.31 -4.87
CA ASP A 65 10.46 2.38 -3.53
C ASP A 65 9.66 1.51 -2.55
N ASP A 66 8.33 1.62 -2.56
CA ASP A 66 7.45 0.78 -1.74
C ASP A 66 7.70 -0.72 -1.98
N VAL A 67 7.82 -1.14 -3.24
CA VAL A 67 8.10 -2.53 -3.62
C VAL A 67 9.50 -2.95 -3.17
N ALA A 68 10.50 -2.06 -3.31
CA ALA A 68 11.85 -2.32 -2.84
C ALA A 68 11.90 -2.51 -1.31
N GLU A 69 11.15 -1.71 -0.56
CA GLU A 69 11.02 -1.81 0.89
C GLU A 69 10.30 -3.10 1.33
N LEU A 70 9.24 -3.52 0.63
CA LEU A 70 8.61 -4.82 0.89
C LEU A 70 9.56 -5.99 0.62
N HIS A 71 10.36 -5.93 -0.45
CA HIS A 71 11.40 -6.93 -0.70
C HIS A 71 12.52 -6.89 0.35
N ALA A 72 12.90 -5.71 0.83
CA ALA A 72 13.84 -5.58 1.93
C ALA A 72 13.29 -6.23 3.20
N LEU A 73 12.04 -5.95 3.55
CA LEU A 73 11.33 -6.53 4.70
C LEU A 73 11.34 -8.07 4.67
N LEU A 74 11.08 -8.69 3.52
CA LEU A 74 11.12 -10.15 3.36
C LEU A 74 12.52 -10.77 3.52
N ARG A 75 13.58 -9.98 3.32
CA ARG A 75 14.98 -10.40 3.43
C ARG A 75 15.61 -10.07 4.79
N ARG A 76 14.90 -9.35 5.66
CA ARG A 76 15.41 -8.99 6.98
C ARG A 76 15.71 -10.25 7.81
N PRO A 77 16.76 -10.24 8.65
CA PRO A 77 17.00 -11.30 9.63
C PRO A 77 15.78 -11.55 10.51
N ALA A 78 15.59 -12.79 10.98
CA ALA A 78 14.41 -13.16 11.78
C ALA A 78 14.31 -12.43 13.13
N ASP A 79 15.41 -11.87 13.60
CA ASP A 79 15.53 -11.05 14.81
C ASP A 79 15.27 -9.55 14.56
N ASP A 80 15.15 -9.12 13.31
CA ASP A 80 14.80 -7.76 12.94
C ASP A 80 13.28 -7.59 12.90
N VAL A 81 12.76 -6.76 13.81
CA VAL A 81 11.32 -6.60 14.02
C VAL A 81 10.77 -5.55 13.04
N PRO A 82 9.62 -5.80 12.38
CA PRO A 82 8.98 -4.81 11.53
C PRO A 82 8.74 -3.48 12.26
N VAL A 83 9.06 -2.37 11.59
CA VAL A 83 8.72 -1.03 12.04
C VAL A 83 7.29 -0.77 11.58
N VAL A 84 6.32 -1.23 12.37
CA VAL A 84 4.91 -1.38 11.94
C VAL A 84 4.32 -0.14 11.26
N TRP A 85 4.54 1.07 11.80
CA TRP A 85 3.98 2.29 11.20
C TRP A 85 4.60 2.63 9.83
N HIS A 86 5.85 2.24 9.61
CA HIS A 86 6.61 2.49 8.39
C HIS A 86 6.30 1.41 7.34
N ASP A 87 6.47 0.14 7.73
CA ASP A 87 6.29 -0.99 6.82
C ASP A 87 4.82 -1.11 6.35
N LEU A 88 3.84 -0.70 7.17
CA LEU A 88 2.44 -0.62 6.74
C LEU A 88 2.16 0.50 5.72
N GLN A 89 2.91 1.60 5.73
CA GLN A 89 2.73 2.66 4.74
C GLN A 89 3.19 2.20 3.35
N HIS A 90 4.34 1.53 3.25
CA HIS A 90 4.80 0.94 1.99
C HIS A 90 3.83 -0.15 1.49
N LEU A 91 3.33 -1.00 2.39
CA LEU A 91 2.29 -1.97 2.01
C LEU A 91 1.02 -1.26 1.49
N ALA A 92 0.58 -0.20 2.14
CA ALA A 92 -0.58 0.57 1.69
C ALA A 92 -0.35 1.25 0.32
N GLY A 93 0.87 1.74 0.06
CA GLY A 93 1.29 2.26 -1.24
C GLY A 93 1.15 1.21 -2.35
N VAL A 94 1.68 0.01 -2.13
CA VAL A 94 1.53 -1.10 -3.09
C VAL A 94 0.08 -1.53 -3.26
N LEU A 95 -0.71 -1.64 -2.19
CA LEU A 95 -2.14 -1.96 -2.29
C LEU A 95 -2.92 -0.90 -3.09
N ARG A 96 -2.53 0.38 -2.96
CA ARG A 96 -3.10 1.48 -3.74
C ARG A 96 -2.72 1.39 -5.22
N LEU A 97 -1.48 1.00 -5.52
CA LEU A 97 -1.04 0.72 -6.89
C LEU A 97 -1.87 -0.40 -7.51
N LEU A 98 -2.07 -1.51 -6.80
CA LEU A 98 -2.90 -2.63 -7.30
C LEU A 98 -4.34 -2.18 -7.60
N ALA A 99 -4.92 -1.35 -6.73
CA ALA A 99 -6.25 -0.77 -6.97
C ALA A 99 -6.24 0.19 -8.17
N TYR A 100 -5.19 0.98 -8.37
CA TYR A 100 -5.03 1.86 -9.53
C TYR A 100 -4.97 1.07 -10.85
N LEU A 101 -4.25 -0.06 -10.87
CA LEU A 101 -4.16 -0.94 -12.02
C LEU A 101 -5.51 -1.59 -12.39
N ASP A 102 -6.41 -1.74 -11.43
CA ASP A 102 -7.75 -2.30 -11.62
C ASP A 102 -8.82 -1.24 -11.95
N LEU A 103 -8.45 0.04 -12.09
CA LEU A 103 -9.40 1.06 -12.50
C LEU A 103 -10.04 0.68 -13.85
N PRO A 104 -11.36 0.87 -14.02
CA PRO A 104 -11.99 0.66 -15.31
C PRO A 104 -11.35 1.63 -16.33
N ALA A 105 -11.14 1.16 -17.56
CA ALA A 105 -10.76 2.05 -18.65
C ALA A 105 -11.79 3.18 -18.76
N ASP A 106 -11.33 4.42 -18.88
CA ASP A 106 -12.21 5.57 -19.12
C ASP A 106 -13.07 5.26 -20.36
N SER A 107 -14.39 5.19 -20.15
CA SER A 107 -15.40 4.98 -21.19
C SER A 107 -15.66 6.23 -22.02
#